data_AF-A0A1U8N7S6-F1
#
_entry.id   AF-A0A1U8N7S6-F1
#
_cell.length_a   1.000
_cell.length_b   1.000
_cell.length_c   1.000
_cell.angle_alpha   90.00
_cell.angle_beta   90.00
_cell.angle_gamma   90.00
#
_symmetry.space_group_name_H-M   'P 1'
#
loop_
_entity.id
_entity.type
_entity.pdbx_description
1 polymer ?
#
loop_
_entity_poly.entity_id
_entity_poly.type
_entity_poly.pdbx_seq_one_letter_code
_entity_poly.pdbx_strand_id
1 'polypeptide(L)'
;MKGLLGQCIVNVVGLALAEKHLVARFNKSNNEIVDHYMYAILGDGCQMEGIANEACSFARHCGLGMLIAFYDDNHISLDRDTKITFIENVDECFKGLGWHVIWVKNGNTGYDNIRAAIKEAKAVKDKPTLIKVTTTVGYGSPNKANSYNIHGSALGAMEVDATRKNLTWPHEPFHVPEDVKRHWSRHVQQGAALEVE
;
A
#
# COMPACT_ATOMS: atom_id res chain seq x y z
N MET A 1 -2.62 -10.16 6.21
CA MET A 1 -3.97 -9.60 6.43
C MET A 1 -4.14 -9.30 7.91
N LYS A 2 -4.32 -8.03 8.29
CA LYS A 2 -4.96 -7.72 9.57
C LYS A 2 -6.47 -7.80 9.30
N GLY A 3 -7.17 -8.66 10.05
CA GLY A 3 -8.59 -8.97 9.80
C GLY A 3 -9.57 -7.88 10.23
N LEU A 4 -9.13 -6.93 11.08
CA LEU A 4 -9.92 -5.77 11.49
C LEU A 4 -9.48 -4.56 10.65
N LEU A 5 -10.41 -4.03 9.86
CA LEU A 5 -10.18 -2.86 9.01
C LEU A 5 -9.80 -1.64 9.87
N GLY A 6 -9.01 -0.72 9.30
CA GLY A 6 -8.48 0.46 10.01
C GLY A 6 -7.29 0.17 10.95
N GLN A 7 -7.23 -0.99 11.63
CA GLN A 7 -6.15 -1.30 12.57
C GLN A 7 -4.76 -1.41 11.93
N CYS A 8 -4.70 -1.62 10.61
CA CYS A 8 -3.45 -1.61 9.89
C CYS A 8 -2.72 -0.27 10.00
N ILE A 9 -3.41 0.83 9.66
CA ILE A 9 -2.79 2.16 9.65
C ILE A 9 -2.48 2.64 11.06
N VAL A 10 -3.34 2.34 12.04
CA VAL A 10 -3.11 2.66 13.47
C VAL A 10 -1.78 2.10 13.95
N ASN A 11 -1.54 0.81 13.72
CA ASN A 11 -0.30 0.18 14.17
C ASN A 11 0.92 0.74 13.42
N VAL A 12 0.79 1.05 12.12
CA VAL A 12 1.90 1.61 11.35
C VAL A 12 2.22 3.04 11.80
N VAL A 13 1.22 3.83 12.18
CA VAL A 13 1.43 5.13 12.86
C VAL A 13 2.19 4.95 14.17
N GLY A 14 1.83 3.94 14.98
CA GLY A 14 2.57 3.62 16.20
C GLY A 14 4.02 3.20 15.96
N LEU A 15 4.28 2.40 14.92
CA LEU A 15 5.65 2.03 14.52
C LEU A 15 6.45 3.24 14.02
N ALA A 16 5.85 4.11 13.21
CA ALA A 16 6.49 5.35 12.76
C ALA A 16 6.78 6.33 13.91
N LEU A 17 5.90 6.37 14.92
CA LEU A 17 6.17 7.13 16.14
C LEU A 17 7.36 6.56 16.91
N ALA A 18 7.47 5.23 17.02
CA ALA A 18 8.59 4.58 17.67
C ALA A 18 9.91 4.87 16.93
N GLU A 19 9.93 4.79 15.60
CA GLU A 19 11.07 5.20 14.78
C GLU A 19 11.46 6.65 15.09
N LYS A 20 10.50 7.58 15.00
CA LYS A 20 10.77 9.01 15.21
C LYS A 20 11.34 9.29 16.61
N HIS A 21 10.81 8.58 17.61
CA HIS A 21 11.31 8.66 18.98
C HIS A 21 12.76 8.19 19.09
N LEU A 22 13.10 7.05 18.48
CA LEU A 22 14.43 6.48 18.52
C LEU A 22 15.44 7.35 17.76
N VAL A 23 15.07 7.89 16.59
CA VAL A 23 15.86 8.89 15.85
C VAL A 23 16.21 10.06 16.75
N ALA A 24 15.21 10.70 17.37
CA ALA A 24 15.42 11.87 18.22
C ALA A 24 16.27 11.56 19.46
N ARG A 25 16.17 10.34 19.99
CA ARG A 25 16.87 9.93 21.20
C ARG A 25 18.32 9.52 20.95
N PHE A 26 18.58 8.84 19.84
CA PHE A 26 19.84 8.11 19.65
C PHE A 26 20.69 8.59 18.47
N ASN A 27 20.09 9.10 17.38
CA ASN A 27 20.90 9.61 16.28
C ASN A 27 21.72 10.83 16.72
N LYS A 28 22.94 10.92 16.19
CA LYS A 28 23.88 12.03 16.38
C LYS A 28 24.18 12.66 15.02
N SER A 29 24.67 13.90 15.01
CA SER A 29 24.96 14.63 13.76
C SER A 29 25.96 13.93 12.85
N ASN A 30 26.78 13.03 13.38
CA ASN A 30 27.77 12.24 12.66
C ASN A 30 27.46 10.74 12.63
N ASN A 31 26.30 10.31 13.15
CA ASN A 31 25.94 8.89 13.21
C ASN A 31 24.42 8.69 13.30
N GLU A 32 23.81 8.27 12.20
CA GLU A 32 22.39 7.93 12.11
C GLU A 32 22.24 6.41 12.18
N ILE A 33 21.82 5.90 13.33
CA ILE A 33 21.69 4.45 13.58
C ILE A 33 20.26 3.95 13.46
N VAL A 34 19.30 4.87 13.38
CA VAL A 34 17.91 4.59 13.05
C VAL A 34 17.53 5.42 11.84
N ASP A 35 17.26 4.77 10.72
CA ASP A 35 16.75 5.40 9.50
C ASP A 35 15.97 4.36 8.70
N HIS A 36 14.64 4.35 8.85
CA HIS A 36 13.81 3.45 8.05
C HIS A 36 12.42 4.00 7.79
N TYR A 37 11.84 3.56 6.67
CA TYR A 37 10.51 3.94 6.25
C TYR A 37 9.45 2.99 6.77
N MET A 38 8.26 3.53 7.01
CA MET A 38 7.08 2.76 7.36
C MET A 38 6.09 2.78 6.21
N TYR A 39 5.75 1.58 5.72
CA TYR A 39 4.81 1.40 4.62
C TYR A 39 3.52 0.74 5.09
N ALA A 40 2.38 1.28 4.65
CA ALA A 40 1.06 0.67 4.83
C ALA A 40 0.36 0.51 3.49
N ILE A 41 -0.40 -0.56 3.31
CA ILE A 41 -1.40 -0.69 2.24
C ILE A 41 -2.77 -0.76 2.90
N LEU A 42 -3.71 0.04 2.40
CA LEU A 42 -5.08 0.13 2.87
C LEU A 42 -6.03 0.18 1.66
N GLY A 43 -7.27 -0.27 1.84
CA GLY A 43 -8.35 -0.14 0.85
C GLY A 43 -9.51 0.69 1.40
N ASP A 44 -10.62 0.77 0.65
CA ASP A 44 -11.80 1.58 1.00
C ASP A 44 -12.33 1.27 2.41
N GLY A 45 -12.36 -0.02 2.78
CA GLY A 45 -12.78 -0.46 4.10
C GLY A 45 -12.00 0.18 5.25
N CYS A 46 -10.69 0.37 5.09
CA CYS A 46 -9.89 1.07 6.09
C CYS A 46 -10.16 2.58 6.10
N GLN A 47 -10.49 3.18 4.95
CA GLN A 47 -10.78 4.62 4.85
C GLN A 47 -12.11 4.99 5.52
N MET A 48 -13.09 4.07 5.50
CA MET A 48 -14.38 4.25 6.16
C MET A 48 -14.34 4.12 7.68
N GLU A 49 -13.31 3.47 8.24
CA GLU A 49 -13.21 3.23 9.68
C GLU A 49 -12.70 4.47 10.41
N GLY A 50 -13.49 4.99 11.36
CA GLY A 50 -13.16 6.23 12.09
C GLY A 50 -11.79 6.20 12.80
N ILE A 51 -11.36 5.02 13.24
CA ILE A 51 -10.04 4.82 13.87
C ILE A 51 -8.88 5.17 12.93
N ALA A 52 -9.06 5.00 11.62
CA ALA A 52 -8.07 5.40 10.62
C ALA A 52 -7.94 6.93 10.55
N ASN A 53 -9.06 7.65 10.58
CA ASN A 53 -9.06 9.12 10.58
C ASN A 53 -8.38 9.68 11.84
N GLU A 54 -8.68 9.11 13.02
CA GLU A 54 -8.01 9.48 14.27
C GLU A 54 -6.49 9.29 14.20
N ALA A 55 -6.04 8.11 13.77
CA ALA A 55 -4.63 7.80 13.64
C ALA A 55 -3.93 8.67 12.59
N CYS A 56 -4.58 8.94 11.44
CA CYS A 56 -4.02 9.78 10.39
C CYS A 56 -3.93 11.25 10.81
N SER A 57 -4.91 11.76 11.55
CA SER A 57 -4.84 13.08 12.18
C SER A 57 -3.62 13.19 13.12
N PHE A 58 -3.45 12.20 13.99
CA PHE A 58 -2.31 12.13 14.91
C PHE A 58 -0.96 12.01 14.18
N ALA A 59 -0.88 11.21 13.12
CA ALA A 59 0.34 11.04 12.33
C ALA A 59 0.83 12.37 11.73
N ARG A 60 -0.10 13.21 11.25
CA ARG A 60 0.27 14.55 10.79
C ARG A 60 0.67 15.46 11.94
N HIS A 61 -0.03 15.44 13.06
CA HIS A 61 0.34 16.21 14.25
C HIS A 61 1.79 15.91 14.66
N CYS A 62 2.17 14.63 14.65
CA CYS A 62 3.54 14.19 14.94
C CYS A 62 4.53 14.44 13.80
N GLY A 63 4.12 14.87 12.60
CA GLY A 63 5.00 15.11 11.45
C GLY A 63 5.78 13.86 11.02
N LEU A 64 5.10 12.72 10.87
CA LEU A 64 5.72 11.43 10.56
C LEU A 64 6.10 11.33 9.06
N GLY A 65 7.17 12.02 8.63
CA GLY A 65 7.59 12.06 7.22
C GLY A 65 8.08 10.75 6.60
N MET A 66 8.48 9.79 7.44
CA MET A 66 8.87 8.44 7.02
C MET A 66 7.67 7.52 6.74
N LEU A 67 6.44 7.95 7.10
CA LEU A 67 5.22 7.18 6.89
C LEU A 67 4.67 7.41 5.48
N ILE A 68 4.62 6.32 4.69
CA ILE A 68 4.07 6.32 3.34
C ILE A 68 2.96 5.26 3.27
N ALA A 69 1.73 5.73 3.10
CA ALA A 69 0.56 4.87 3.01
C ALA A 69 0.09 4.77 1.54
N PHE A 70 -0.16 3.56 1.07
CA PHE A 70 -0.77 3.30 -0.22
C PHE A 70 -2.24 3.00 -0.03
N TYR A 71 -3.09 3.75 -0.72
CA TYR A 71 -4.52 3.48 -0.79
C TYR A 71 -4.83 2.81 -2.13
N ASP A 72 -5.24 1.54 -2.05
CA ASP A 72 -5.81 0.79 -3.17
C ASP A 72 -7.21 1.32 -3.47
N ASP A 73 -7.27 2.28 -4.40
CA ASP A 73 -8.47 2.99 -4.83
C ASP A 73 -9.13 2.22 -5.97
N ASN A 74 -9.76 1.10 -5.64
CA ASN A 74 -10.36 0.19 -6.62
C ASN A 74 -11.88 0.35 -6.76
N HIS A 75 -12.50 1.19 -5.92
CA HIS A 75 -13.93 1.52 -5.91
C HIS A 75 -14.87 0.35 -5.63
N ILE A 76 -14.38 -0.75 -5.04
CA ILE A 76 -15.19 -1.94 -4.72
C ILE A 76 -15.02 -2.30 -3.24
N SER A 77 -16.15 -2.33 -2.53
CA SER A 77 -16.26 -2.91 -1.19
C SER A 77 -16.91 -4.29 -1.23
N LEU A 78 -17.08 -4.92 -0.06
CA LEU A 78 -17.84 -6.18 0.07
C LEU A 78 -19.27 -6.04 -0.45
N ASP A 79 -19.90 -4.89 -0.20
CA ASP A 79 -21.33 -4.71 -0.47
C ASP A 79 -21.63 -4.40 -1.94
N ARG A 80 -20.66 -3.83 -2.70
CA ARG A 80 -20.67 -3.46 -4.15
C ARG A 80 -19.68 -2.30 -4.42
N ASP A 81 -19.86 -1.62 -5.56
CA ASP A 81 -19.35 -0.28 -5.84
C ASP A 81 -19.46 0.64 -4.62
N THR A 82 -18.36 1.31 -4.28
CA THR A 82 -18.26 2.15 -3.09
C THR A 82 -19.24 3.31 -3.10
N LYS A 83 -19.72 3.78 -4.26
CA LYS A 83 -20.66 4.91 -4.36
C LYS A 83 -21.99 4.71 -3.62
N ILE A 84 -22.32 3.48 -3.23
CA ILE A 84 -23.53 3.20 -2.46
C ILE A 84 -23.40 3.72 -1.01
N THR A 85 -22.20 3.73 -0.44
CA THR A 85 -21.97 4.07 0.98
C THR A 85 -20.79 5.00 1.23
N PHE A 86 -19.92 5.22 0.24
CA PHE A 86 -18.66 5.95 0.36
C PHE A 86 -18.43 6.82 -0.87
N ILE A 87 -18.76 8.11 -0.74
CA ILE A 87 -18.71 9.12 -1.82
C ILE A 87 -17.86 10.34 -1.45
N GLU A 88 -17.19 10.31 -0.30
CA GLU A 88 -16.31 11.40 0.11
C GLU A 88 -15.08 11.51 -0.79
N ASN A 89 -14.45 12.68 -0.79
CA ASN A 89 -13.20 12.88 -1.49
C ASN A 89 -12.03 12.61 -0.54
N VAL A 90 -11.53 11.38 -0.55
CA VAL A 90 -10.40 10.94 0.29
C VAL A 90 -9.17 11.83 0.13
N ASP A 91 -8.90 12.35 -1.07
CA ASP A 91 -7.75 13.24 -1.30
C ASP A 91 -7.91 14.53 -0.49
N GLU A 92 -9.11 15.12 -0.50
CA GLU A 92 -9.43 16.33 0.26
C GLU A 92 -9.49 16.04 1.76
N CYS A 93 -9.99 14.88 2.18
CA CYS A 93 -9.94 14.44 3.58
C CYS A 93 -8.49 14.42 4.08
N PHE A 94 -7.58 13.76 3.37
CA PHE A 94 -6.17 13.67 3.77
C PHE A 94 -5.43 15.01 3.67
N LYS A 95 -5.73 15.85 2.66
CA LYS A 95 -5.22 17.23 2.60
C LYS A 95 -5.71 18.05 3.80
N GLY A 96 -6.97 17.89 4.21
CA GLY A 96 -7.54 18.51 5.40
C GLY A 96 -6.87 18.05 6.70
N LEU A 97 -6.48 16.77 6.77
CA LEU A 97 -5.64 16.25 7.85
C LEU A 97 -4.19 16.76 7.78
N GLY A 98 -3.77 17.40 6.68
CA GLY A 98 -2.45 17.98 6.46
C GLY A 98 -1.40 17.04 5.86
N TRP A 99 -1.81 15.91 5.30
CA TRP A 99 -0.93 14.94 4.62
C TRP A 99 -0.46 15.44 3.26
N HIS A 100 0.68 14.91 2.79
CA HIS A 100 1.03 14.98 1.37
C HIS A 100 0.23 13.93 0.61
N VAL A 101 -0.34 14.28 -0.55
CA VAL A 101 -1.22 13.38 -1.32
C VAL A 101 -0.73 13.31 -2.76
N ILE A 102 -0.48 12.09 -3.23
CA ILE A 102 -0.06 11.79 -4.61
C ILE A 102 -1.11 10.84 -5.20
N TRP A 103 -1.50 11.06 -6.46
CA TRP A 103 -2.44 10.18 -7.15
C TRP A 103 -1.81 9.51 -8.37
N VAL A 104 -1.63 8.19 -8.27
CA VAL A 104 -1.27 7.30 -9.37
C VAL A 104 -2.55 6.78 -10.01
N LYS A 105 -2.93 7.34 -11.16
CA LYS A 105 -4.19 7.02 -11.86
C LYS A 105 -4.23 5.64 -12.52
N ASN A 106 -3.08 5.01 -12.75
CA ASN A 106 -2.99 3.66 -13.31
C ASN A 106 -2.02 2.82 -12.48
N GLY A 107 -2.56 2.12 -11.49
CA GLY A 107 -1.81 1.17 -10.67
C GLY A 107 -1.63 -0.21 -11.30
N ASN A 108 -2.43 -0.57 -12.31
CA ASN A 108 -2.37 -1.89 -12.94
C ASN A 108 -1.07 -2.09 -13.74
N THR A 109 -0.67 -1.07 -14.51
CA THR A 109 0.51 -1.13 -15.39
C THR A 109 1.42 0.09 -15.32
N GLY A 110 1.09 1.12 -14.54
CA GLY A 110 1.86 2.35 -14.41
C GLY A 110 3.06 2.23 -13.46
N TYR A 111 3.94 1.24 -13.70
CA TYR A 111 5.06 0.92 -12.80
C TYR A 111 5.98 2.11 -12.52
N ASP A 112 6.26 2.93 -13.53
CA ASP A 112 7.14 4.10 -13.37
C ASP A 112 6.45 5.24 -12.61
N ASN A 113 5.13 5.37 -12.73
CA ASN A 113 4.37 6.34 -11.93
C ASN A 113 4.37 5.95 -10.45
N ILE A 114 4.27 4.65 -10.14
CA ILE A 114 4.40 4.15 -8.76
C ILE A 114 5.80 4.46 -8.21
N ARG A 115 6.86 4.18 -9.00
CA ARG A 115 8.24 4.48 -8.61
C ARG A 115 8.46 5.98 -8.37
N ALA A 116 7.94 6.82 -9.26
CA ALA A 116 8.02 8.27 -9.14
C ALA A 116 7.28 8.78 -7.88
N ALA A 117 6.07 8.28 -7.62
CA ALA A 117 5.30 8.63 -6.43
C ALA A 117 6.02 8.26 -5.14
N ILE A 118 6.65 7.07 -5.08
CA ILE A 118 7.45 6.67 -3.91
C ILE A 118 8.66 7.59 -3.74
N LYS A 119 9.34 7.93 -4.83
CA LYS A 119 10.50 8.84 -4.78
C LYS A 119 10.10 10.23 -4.26
N GLU A 120 8.97 10.76 -4.74
CA GLU A 120 8.41 12.03 -4.28
C GLU A 120 8.00 11.96 -2.81
N ALA A 121 7.26 10.91 -2.41
CA ALA A 121 6.86 10.70 -1.01
C ALA A 121 8.06 10.68 -0.07
N LYS A 122 9.16 10.02 -0.46
CA LYS A 122 10.41 9.98 0.32
C LYS A 122 11.10 11.33 0.45
N ALA A 123 10.87 12.26 -0.49
CA ALA A 123 11.44 13.60 -0.47
C ALA A 123 10.68 14.55 0.46
N VAL A 124 9.42 14.24 0.78
CA VAL A 124 8.64 14.97 1.79
C VAL A 124 9.01 14.46 3.18
N LYS A 125 9.70 15.29 3.97
CA LYS A 125 10.27 14.88 5.26
C LYS A 125 9.45 15.34 6.47
N ASP A 126 8.58 16.32 6.29
CA ASP A 126 7.82 16.98 7.37
C ASP A 126 6.37 16.48 7.50
N LYS A 127 5.89 15.67 6.54
CA LYS A 127 4.51 15.18 6.50
C LYS A 127 4.45 13.71 6.10
N PRO A 128 3.53 12.93 6.71
CA PRO A 128 3.20 11.62 6.16
C PRO A 128 2.60 11.77 4.75
N THR A 129 2.79 10.76 3.90
CA THR A 129 2.31 10.77 2.52
C THR A 129 1.26 9.68 2.29
N LEU A 130 0.15 10.04 1.66
CA LEU A 130 -0.81 9.13 1.06
C LEU A 130 -0.55 9.06 -0.45
N ILE A 131 -0.24 7.86 -0.95
CA ILE A 131 -0.22 7.57 -2.38
C ILE A 131 -1.52 6.85 -2.71
N LYS A 132 -2.48 7.57 -3.28
CA LYS A 132 -3.69 6.97 -3.86
C LYS A 132 -3.33 6.28 -5.17
N VAL A 133 -3.60 4.99 -5.27
CA VAL A 133 -3.28 4.17 -6.44
C VAL A 133 -4.58 3.59 -6.97
N THR A 134 -5.05 4.09 -8.11
CA THR A 134 -6.26 3.56 -8.73
C THR A 134 -5.94 2.25 -9.42
N THR A 135 -6.58 1.16 -8.98
CA THR A 135 -6.41 -0.19 -9.53
C THR A 135 -7.74 -0.76 -10.00
N THR A 136 -7.70 -1.94 -10.60
CA THR A 136 -8.91 -2.74 -10.85
C THR A 136 -8.87 -3.97 -9.97
N VAL A 137 -9.84 -4.12 -9.07
CA VAL A 137 -9.92 -5.33 -8.24
C VAL A 137 -10.03 -6.57 -9.13
N GLY A 138 -9.20 -7.58 -8.84
CA GLY A 138 -9.15 -8.79 -9.66
C GLY A 138 -8.60 -8.62 -11.08
N TYR A 139 -7.79 -7.58 -11.32
CA TYR A 139 -7.14 -7.33 -12.61
C TYR A 139 -6.58 -8.60 -13.24
N GLY A 140 -6.95 -8.83 -14.50
CA GLY A 140 -6.58 -10.03 -15.26
C GLY A 140 -7.67 -11.08 -15.37
N SER A 141 -8.63 -11.14 -14.44
CA SER A 141 -9.81 -11.99 -14.60
C SER A 141 -10.74 -11.42 -15.69
N PRO A 142 -10.98 -12.14 -16.79
CA PRO A 142 -11.80 -11.62 -17.88
C PRO A 142 -13.28 -11.46 -17.52
N ASN A 143 -13.80 -12.26 -16.58
CA ASN A 143 -15.24 -12.25 -16.27
C ASN A 143 -15.59 -11.74 -14.87
N LYS A 144 -14.63 -11.66 -13.95
CA LYS A 144 -14.87 -11.25 -12.55
C LYS A 144 -14.08 -10.02 -12.10
N ALA A 145 -13.17 -9.47 -12.93
CA ALA A 145 -12.52 -8.20 -12.60
C ALA A 145 -13.56 -7.07 -12.43
N ASN A 146 -13.22 -6.08 -11.60
CA ASN A 146 -14.08 -4.93 -11.31
C ASN A 146 -15.48 -5.31 -10.75
N SER A 147 -15.53 -6.38 -9.95
CA SER A 147 -16.78 -6.88 -9.36
C SER A 147 -16.58 -7.30 -7.91
N TYR A 148 -17.54 -6.99 -7.03
CA TYR A 148 -17.53 -7.40 -5.62
C TYR A 148 -17.44 -8.93 -5.43
N ASN A 149 -17.88 -9.71 -6.41
CA ASN A 149 -17.83 -11.17 -6.37
C ASN A 149 -16.39 -11.72 -6.26
N ILE A 150 -15.38 -10.95 -6.70
CA ILE A 150 -13.96 -11.38 -6.63
C ILE A 150 -13.31 -11.11 -5.27
N HIS A 151 -13.92 -10.28 -4.42
CA HIS A 151 -13.28 -9.77 -3.21
C HIS A 151 -13.01 -10.86 -2.16
N GLY A 152 -14.02 -11.68 -1.85
CA GLY A 152 -14.00 -12.62 -0.73
C GLY A 152 -14.14 -14.09 -1.12
N SER A 153 -14.08 -14.42 -2.41
CA SER A 153 -14.34 -15.78 -2.89
C SER A 153 -13.27 -16.27 -3.86
N ALA A 154 -13.05 -17.59 -3.89
CA ALA A 154 -12.18 -18.20 -4.89
C ALA A 154 -12.75 -17.97 -6.30
N LEU A 155 -11.87 -17.75 -7.29
CA LEU A 155 -12.28 -17.58 -8.69
C LEU A 155 -13.09 -18.77 -9.21
N GLY A 156 -12.73 -20.00 -8.80
CA GLY A 156 -13.27 -21.25 -9.33
C GLY A 156 -12.52 -21.71 -10.59
N ALA A 157 -12.49 -23.02 -10.84
CA ALA A 157 -11.63 -23.64 -11.84
C ALA A 157 -11.75 -23.01 -13.24
N MET A 158 -12.98 -22.81 -13.73
CA MET A 158 -13.22 -22.22 -15.04
C MET A 158 -12.66 -20.79 -15.16
N GLU A 159 -12.83 -19.98 -14.13
CA GLU A 159 -12.36 -18.60 -14.14
C GLU A 159 -10.84 -18.52 -13.94
N VAL A 160 -10.25 -19.45 -13.19
CA VAL A 160 -8.78 -19.58 -13.09
C VAL A 160 -8.19 -19.87 -14.46
N ASP A 161 -8.74 -20.83 -15.22
CA ASP A 161 -8.27 -21.15 -16.57
C ASP A 161 -8.41 -19.97 -17.53
N ALA A 162 -9.54 -19.26 -17.46
CA ALA A 162 -9.77 -18.06 -18.27
C ALA A 162 -8.79 -16.94 -17.92
N THR A 163 -8.53 -16.72 -16.63
CA THR A 163 -7.56 -15.72 -16.13
C THR A 163 -6.14 -16.06 -16.57
N ARG A 164 -5.72 -17.32 -16.48
CA ARG A 164 -4.41 -17.78 -16.96
C ARG A 164 -4.24 -17.52 -18.45
N LYS A 165 -5.26 -17.83 -19.27
CA LYS A 165 -5.24 -17.55 -20.71
C LYS A 165 -5.16 -16.06 -20.99
N ASN A 166 -5.97 -15.24 -20.31
CA ASN A 166 -6.01 -13.79 -20.49
C ASN A 166 -4.67 -13.12 -20.13
N LEU A 167 -3.99 -13.61 -19.09
CA LEU A 167 -2.68 -13.12 -18.67
C LEU A 167 -1.50 -13.78 -19.40
N THR A 168 -1.76 -14.67 -20.37
CA THR A 168 -0.73 -15.46 -21.05
C THR A 168 0.19 -16.18 -20.06
N TRP A 169 -0.40 -16.83 -19.04
CA TRP A 169 0.31 -17.54 -17.98
C TRP A 169 0.28 -19.06 -18.22
N PRO A 170 1.35 -19.65 -18.79
CA PRO A 170 1.35 -21.06 -19.21
C PRO A 170 1.72 -22.04 -18.09
N HIS A 171 2.11 -21.53 -16.92
CA HIS A 171 2.64 -22.37 -15.85
C HIS A 171 1.53 -23.06 -15.06
N GLU A 172 1.86 -24.14 -14.37
CA GLU A 172 0.97 -24.92 -13.50
C GLU A 172 0.69 -24.21 -12.15
N PRO A 173 -0.32 -24.65 -11.36
CA PRO A 173 -0.56 -24.13 -10.02
C PRO A 173 0.69 -24.14 -9.13
N PHE A 174 0.89 -23.07 -8.37
CA PHE A 174 2.03 -22.87 -7.45
C PHE A 174 3.43 -22.88 -8.10
N HIS A 175 3.52 -22.81 -9.43
CA HIS A 175 4.79 -22.67 -10.14
C HIS A 175 5.28 -21.22 -10.15
N VAL A 176 6.54 -21.01 -9.77
CA VAL A 176 7.24 -19.72 -9.87
C VAL A 176 8.36 -19.86 -10.91
N PRO A 177 8.32 -19.10 -12.02
CA PRO A 177 9.37 -19.14 -13.04
C PRO A 177 10.76 -18.87 -12.48
N GLU A 178 11.77 -19.54 -13.00
CA GLU A 178 13.12 -19.53 -12.42
C GLU A 178 13.81 -18.16 -12.53
N ASP A 179 13.52 -17.40 -13.58
CA ASP A 179 13.97 -16.01 -13.73
C ASP A 179 13.34 -15.08 -12.69
N VAL A 180 12.05 -15.24 -12.39
CA VAL A 180 11.36 -14.53 -11.31
C VAL A 180 11.98 -14.92 -9.96
N LYS A 181 12.15 -16.23 -9.68
CA LYS A 181 12.77 -16.69 -8.43
C LYS A 181 14.17 -16.10 -8.25
N ARG A 182 15.01 -16.18 -9.29
CA ARG A 182 16.37 -15.61 -9.28
C ARG A 182 16.38 -14.10 -9.08
N HIS A 183 15.44 -13.38 -9.71
CA HIS A 183 15.31 -11.95 -9.51
C HIS A 183 15.01 -11.59 -8.05
N TRP A 184 14.12 -12.35 -7.39
CA TRP A 184 13.76 -12.08 -5.99
C TRP A 184 14.78 -12.62 -4.98
N SER A 185 15.48 -13.73 -5.28
CA SER A 185 16.45 -14.33 -4.35
C SER A 185 17.67 -13.43 -4.10
N ARG A 186 17.97 -12.48 -5.00
CA ARG A 186 19.05 -11.50 -4.79
C ARG A 186 18.89 -10.69 -3.50
N HIS A 187 17.67 -10.53 -3.00
CA HIS A 187 17.40 -9.77 -1.78
C HIS A 187 17.99 -10.41 -0.52
N VAL A 188 18.22 -11.73 -0.51
CA VAL A 188 18.88 -12.42 0.62
C VAL A 188 20.30 -11.90 0.80
N GLN A 189 21.08 -11.86 -0.28
CA GLN A 189 22.46 -11.39 -0.25
C GLN A 189 22.54 -9.87 -0.04
N GLN A 190 21.64 -9.11 -0.67
CA GLN A 190 21.60 -7.65 -0.51
C GLN A 190 21.26 -7.24 0.94
N GLY A 191 20.28 -7.91 1.56
CA GLY A 191 19.92 -7.66 2.95
C GLY A 191 21.08 -7.97 3.90
N ALA A 192 21.70 -9.15 3.77
CA ALA A 192 22.85 -9.52 4.60
C ALA A 192 24.04 -8.56 4.45
N ALA A 193 24.28 -8.03 3.24
CA ALA A 193 25.33 -7.05 3.01
C ALA A 193 25.07 -5.72 3.73
N LEU A 194 23.81 -5.30 3.84
CA LEU A 194 23.41 -4.08 4.56
C LEU A 194 23.47 -4.23 6.09
N GLU A 195 23.45 -5.45 6.64
CA GLU A 195 23.54 -5.69 8.09
C GLU A 195 24.98 -5.69 8.63
N VAL A 196 25.98 -5.89 7.75
CA VAL A 196 27.40 -5.95 8.12
C VAL A 196 28.07 -4.57 8.13
N GLU A 197 27.46 -3.59 7.47
CA GLU A 197 27.89 -2.18 7.44
C GLU A 197 27.40 -1.41 8.68
#